data_AF-A0A538H8G0-F1
#
_entry.id   AF-A0A538H8G0-F1
#
_cell.length_a   1.000
_cell.length_b   1.000
_cell.length_c   1.000
_cell.angle_alpha   90.00
_cell.angle_beta   90.00
_cell.angle_gamma   90.00
#
_symmetry.space_group_name_H-M   'P 1'
#
loop_
_entity.id
_entity.type
_entity.pdbx_description
1 polymer ?
#
loop_
_entity_poly.entity_id
_entity_poly.type
_entity_poly.pdbx_seq_one_letter_code
_entity_poly.pdbx_strand_id
1 'polypeptide(L)'
;MTDTATQPSPSDEHPVPAEEHAHPSEWRYIQIAIALAIVTAAEVTVYYLSLAKLAMVVILLVMAVVKFSLVAAFFMHLRFDSRLFRRVFITGIALAITVYTIVLLSFGVFLTNRHVTPHVNVPSPTASQ
;
A
#
# COMPACT_ATOMS: atom_id res chain seq x y z
N MET A 1 -39.47 -72.89 11.50
CA MET A 1 -38.06 -73.05 11.10
C MET A 1 -37.88 -72.25 9.83
N THR A 2 -37.86 -70.92 9.96
CA THR A 2 -36.69 -70.02 10.11
C THR A 2 -36.33 -69.41 8.76
N ASP A 3 -37.08 -68.36 8.43
CA ASP A 3 -36.66 -67.26 7.56
C ASP A 3 -35.27 -66.79 8.00
N THR A 4 -34.24 -67.18 7.26
CA THR A 4 -32.90 -66.64 7.46
C THR A 4 -32.81 -65.39 6.61
N ALA A 5 -33.24 -64.28 7.22
CA ALA A 5 -32.98 -62.94 6.73
C ALA A 5 -31.49 -62.81 6.44
N THR A 6 -31.19 -62.41 5.20
CA THR A 6 -29.89 -61.88 4.78
C THR A 6 -29.44 -60.84 5.81
N GLN A 7 -28.49 -61.22 6.65
CA GLN A 7 -27.75 -60.32 7.52
C GLN A 7 -27.08 -59.26 6.63
N PRO A 8 -27.35 -57.96 6.81
CA PRO A 8 -26.54 -56.93 6.17
C PRO A 8 -25.13 -57.06 6.73
N SER A 9 -24.15 -57.20 5.84
CA SER A 9 -22.73 -57.15 6.20
C SER A 9 -22.48 -55.94 7.12
N PRO A 10 -21.68 -56.09 8.19
CA PRO A 10 -21.18 -54.95 8.93
C PRO A 10 -20.21 -54.25 7.97
N SER A 11 -20.76 -53.33 7.18
CA SER A 11 -19.99 -52.36 6.43
C SER A 11 -19.19 -51.58 7.45
N ASP A 12 -17.90 -51.91 7.52
CA ASP A 12 -16.80 -51.14 8.07
C ASP A 12 -17.20 -49.73 8.46
N GLU A 13 -17.73 -49.60 9.67
CA GLU A 13 -17.87 -48.34 10.38
C GLU A 13 -16.46 -47.95 10.82
N HIS A 14 -15.67 -47.49 9.85
CA HIS A 14 -14.47 -46.72 10.12
C HIS A 14 -14.93 -45.51 10.94
N PRO A 15 -14.57 -45.39 12.23
CA PRO A 15 -14.79 -44.16 12.96
C PRO A 15 -13.89 -43.15 12.26
N VAL A 16 -14.49 -42.31 11.41
CA VAL A 16 -13.79 -41.21 10.76
C VAL A 16 -13.25 -40.37 11.93
N PRO A 17 -11.93 -40.35 12.18
CA PRO A 17 -11.39 -39.46 13.19
C PRO A 17 -11.73 -38.06 12.74
N ALA A 18 -12.14 -37.22 13.69
CA ALA A 18 -12.36 -35.81 13.47
C ALA A 18 -11.12 -35.19 12.82
N GLU A 19 -11.13 -35.08 11.50
CA GLU A 19 -10.26 -34.19 10.74
C GLU A 19 -10.82 -32.79 10.97
N GLU A 20 -10.60 -32.26 12.17
CA GLU A 20 -10.59 -30.83 12.42
C GLU A 20 -9.49 -30.28 11.53
N HIS A 21 -9.88 -29.89 10.31
CA HIS A 21 -9.02 -29.23 9.33
C HIS A 21 -8.57 -27.90 9.94
N ALA A 22 -7.56 -27.96 10.79
CA ALA A 22 -6.78 -26.82 11.23
C ALA A 22 -6.13 -26.24 9.97
N HIS A 23 -6.79 -25.29 9.32
CA HIS A 23 -6.25 -24.49 8.22
C HIS A 23 -5.09 -23.63 8.77
N PRO A 24 -3.80 -24.01 8.61
CA PRO A 24 -2.68 -23.38 9.32
C PRO A 24 -2.20 -22.05 8.67
N SER A 25 -3.01 -21.47 7.79
CA SER A 25 -2.64 -20.33 6.93
C SER A 25 -3.33 -19.03 7.32
N GLU A 26 -4.52 -19.10 7.92
CA GLU A 26 -5.41 -17.95 8.11
C GLU A 26 -4.97 -17.02 9.25
N TRP A 27 -4.42 -17.60 10.32
CA TRP A 27 -4.02 -16.87 11.51
C TRP A 27 -2.96 -15.80 11.25
N ARG A 28 -2.04 -16.04 10.30
CA ARG A 28 -1.01 -15.07 9.95
C ARG A 28 -1.62 -13.81 9.34
N TYR A 29 -2.55 -13.95 8.40
CA TYR A 29 -3.24 -12.84 7.74
C TYR A 29 -4.00 -11.97 8.74
N ILE A 30 -4.64 -12.59 9.73
CA ILE A 30 -5.36 -11.89 10.81
C ILE A 30 -4.38 -11.06 11.65
N GLN A 31 -3.22 -11.61 11.99
CA GLN A 31 -2.20 -10.88 12.77
C GLN A 31 -1.66 -9.65 12.02
N ILE A 32 -1.49 -9.75 10.70
CA ILE A 32 -1.05 -8.64 9.84
C ILE A 32 -2.16 -7.59 9.71
N ALA A 33 -3.41 -8.01 9.55
CA ALA A 33 -4.56 -7.12 9.51
C ALA A 33 -4.68 -6.29 10.80
N ILE A 34 -4.45 -6.92 11.97
CA ILE A 34 -4.42 -6.24 13.27
C ILE A 34 -3.26 -5.24 13.32
N ALA A 35 -2.05 -5.62 12.87
CA ALA A 35 -0.92 -4.69 12.82
C ALA A 35 -1.22 -3.47 11.92
N LEU A 36 -1.84 -3.68 10.75
CA LEU A 36 -2.28 -2.62 9.85
C LEU A 36 -3.32 -1.70 10.50
N ALA A 37 -4.27 -2.29 11.22
CA ALA A 37 -5.29 -1.55 11.95
C ALA A 37 -4.67 -0.66 13.03
N ILE A 38 -3.69 -1.15 13.79
CA ILE A 38 -2.96 -0.37 14.80
C ILE A 38 -2.21 0.79 14.16
N VAL A 39 -1.47 0.54 13.08
CA VAL A 39 -0.74 1.58 12.34
C VAL A 39 -1.72 2.64 11.80
N THR A 40 -2.91 2.24 11.40
CA THR A 40 -3.96 3.15 10.93
C THR A 40 -4.60 3.95 12.05
N ALA A 41 -4.88 3.32 13.19
CA ALA A 41 -5.36 4.03 14.37
C ALA A 41 -4.33 5.07 14.84
N ALA A 42 -3.05 4.71 14.88
CA ALA A 42 -1.97 5.62 15.22
C ALA A 42 -1.88 6.81 14.25
N GLU A 43 -2.01 6.58 12.94
CA GLU A 43 -2.05 7.66 11.94
C GLU A 43 -3.21 8.63 12.20
N VAL A 44 -4.41 8.10 12.44
CA VAL A 44 -5.60 8.91 12.72
C VAL A 44 -5.41 9.70 14.01
N THR A 45 -4.88 9.09 15.07
CA THR A 45 -4.56 9.78 16.33
C THR A 45 -3.56 10.90 16.11
N VAL A 46 -2.49 10.64 15.34
CA VAL A 46 -1.50 11.67 15.02
C VAL A 46 -2.12 12.79 14.21
N TYR A 47 -2.99 12.51 13.23
CA TYR A 47 -3.72 13.52 12.45
C TYR A 47 -4.53 14.49 13.33
N TYR A 48 -5.10 14.00 14.44
CA TYR A 48 -5.85 14.85 15.36
C TYR A 48 -4.97 15.70 16.30
N LEU A 49 -3.68 15.40 16.43
CA LEU A 49 -2.75 16.27 17.17
C LEU A 49 -2.49 17.52 16.33
N SER A 50 -2.68 18.73 16.84
CA SER A 50 -2.47 19.97 16.06
C SER A 50 -0.99 20.30 15.86
N LEU A 51 -0.26 19.46 15.13
CA LEU A 51 1.14 19.67 14.78
C LEU A 51 1.30 20.68 13.62
N ALA A 52 2.51 21.22 13.48
CA ALA A 52 2.86 22.07 12.35
C ALA A 52 2.54 21.38 11.01
N LYS A 53 1.92 22.12 10.06
CA LYS A 53 1.42 21.57 8.78
C LYS A 53 2.47 20.73 8.02
N LEU A 54 3.73 21.14 8.02
CA LEU A 54 4.80 20.39 7.36
C LEU A 54 5.11 19.07 8.07
N ALA A 55 5.16 19.07 9.40
CA ALA A 55 5.39 17.88 10.21
C ALA A 55 4.25 16.85 10.02
N MET A 56 3.01 17.33 9.91
CA MET A 56 1.85 16.51 9.56
C MET A 56 2.00 15.81 8.20
N VAL A 57 2.36 16.55 7.16
CA VAL A 57 2.52 15.97 5.82
C VAL A 57 3.62 14.90 5.83
N VAL A 58 4.75 15.17 6.47
CA VAL A 58 5.85 14.22 6.54
C VAL A 58 5.49 12.97 7.34
N ILE A 59 4.85 13.12 8.51
CA ILE A 59 4.51 11.97 9.37
C ILE A 59 3.45 11.05 8.71
N LEU A 60 2.46 11.63 8.05
CA LEU A 60 1.43 10.90 7.30
C LEU A 60 2.04 10.18 6.10
N LEU A 61 2.95 10.84 5.37
CA LEU A 61 3.65 10.22 4.24
C LEU A 61 4.49 9.01 4.69
N VAL A 62 5.22 9.13 5.80
CA VAL A 62 6.01 8.02 6.36
C VAL A 62 5.09 6.88 6.80
N MET A 63 4.00 7.18 7.52
CA MET A 63 3.01 6.16 7.91
C MET A 63 2.39 5.45 6.69
N ALA A 64 2.07 6.18 5.61
CA ALA A 64 1.56 5.60 4.38
C ALA A 64 2.57 4.63 3.73
N VAL A 65 3.85 5.01 3.65
CA VAL A 65 4.91 4.13 3.13
C VAL A 65 5.10 2.88 4.00
N VAL A 66 5.02 3.01 5.32
CA VAL A 66 5.10 1.89 6.25
C VAL A 66 3.95 0.91 6.03
N LYS A 67 2.71 1.40 5.95
CA LYS A 67 1.54 0.56 5.67
C LYS A 67 1.66 -0.14 4.32
N PHE A 68 2.04 0.62 3.28
CA PHE A 68 2.24 0.08 1.95
C PHE A 68 3.30 -1.03 1.94
N SER A 69 4.41 -0.84 2.66
CA SER A 69 5.46 -1.85 2.79
C SER A 69 4.97 -3.10 3.55
N LEU A 70 4.17 -2.92 4.59
CA LEU A 70 3.59 -4.01 5.37
C LEU A 70 2.61 -4.83 4.52
N VAL A 71 1.73 -4.17 3.77
CA VAL A 71 0.81 -4.81 2.82
C VAL A 71 1.59 -5.52 1.71
N ALA A 72 2.60 -4.87 1.11
CA ALA A 72 3.39 -5.47 0.04
C ALA A 72 4.18 -6.71 0.50
N ALA A 73 4.75 -6.68 1.70
CA ALA A 73 5.51 -7.82 2.24
C ALA A 73 4.63 -9.02 2.62
N PHE A 74 3.40 -8.77 3.06
CA PHE A 74 2.55 -9.78 3.69
C PHE A 74 1.28 -10.15 2.91
N PHE A 75 0.52 -9.18 2.40
CA PHE A 75 -0.69 -9.42 1.59
C PHE A 75 -0.38 -9.72 0.13
N MET A 76 0.74 -9.19 -0.41
CA MET A 76 1.24 -9.54 -1.74
C MET A 76 2.28 -10.67 -1.71
N HIS A 77 2.19 -11.65 -0.80
CA HIS A 77 2.95 -12.92 -0.83
C HIS A 77 4.50 -12.83 -0.99
N LEU A 78 5.13 -11.64 -0.96
CA LEU A 78 6.53 -11.39 -1.37
C LEU A 78 7.58 -12.02 -0.44
N ARG A 79 7.19 -12.27 0.81
CA ARG A 79 8.01 -12.96 1.81
C ARG A 79 8.03 -14.48 1.56
N PHE A 80 6.98 -15.04 0.96
CA PHE A 80 6.78 -16.48 0.78
C PHE A 80 6.87 -16.94 -0.68
N ASP A 81 6.76 -16.02 -1.63
CA ASP A 81 6.81 -16.28 -3.07
C ASP A 81 8.04 -15.64 -3.72
N SER A 82 8.56 -16.33 -4.73
CA SER A 82 9.91 -16.21 -5.26
C SER A 82 10.41 -14.77 -5.54
N ARG A 83 11.74 -14.59 -5.53
CA ARG A 83 12.47 -13.30 -5.76
C ARG A 83 11.98 -12.47 -6.95
N LEU A 84 11.22 -13.07 -7.87
CA LEU A 84 10.59 -12.47 -9.02
C LEU A 84 9.54 -11.41 -8.65
N PHE A 85 8.61 -11.70 -7.73
CA PHE A 85 7.57 -10.73 -7.34
C PHE A 85 8.18 -9.48 -6.70
N ARG A 86 9.20 -9.68 -5.85
CA ARG A 86 9.98 -8.57 -5.28
C ARG A 86 10.66 -7.73 -6.36
N ARG A 87 11.19 -8.36 -7.39
CA ARG A 87 11.92 -7.68 -8.48
C ARG A 87 10.97 -6.86 -9.36
N VAL A 88 9.80 -7.40 -9.71
CA VAL A 88 8.75 -6.69 -10.47
C VAL A 88 8.22 -5.47 -9.71
N PHE A 89 8.00 -5.61 -8.41
CA PHE A 89 7.55 -4.50 -7.56
C PHE A 89 8.58 -3.38 -7.46
N ILE A 90 9.87 -3.73 -7.24
CA ILE A 90 10.96 -2.76 -7.21
C ILE A 90 11.12 -2.06 -8.57
N THR A 91 11.03 -2.80 -9.68
CA THR A 91 11.06 -2.20 -11.02
C THR A 91 9.87 -1.28 -11.25
N GLY A 92 8.68 -1.60 -10.72
CA GLY A 92 7.51 -0.73 -10.77
C GLY A 92 7.70 0.57 -10.01
N ILE A 93 8.27 0.53 -8.79
CA ILE A 93 8.62 1.72 -8.01
C ILE A 93 9.67 2.55 -8.75
N ALA A 94 10.74 1.92 -9.25
CA ALA A 94 11.79 2.61 -9.98
C ALA A 94 11.24 3.28 -11.25
N LEU A 95 10.37 2.60 -11.98
CA LEU A 95 9.71 3.13 -13.18
C LEU A 95 8.75 4.26 -12.84
N ALA A 96 7.95 4.14 -11.78
CA ALA A 96 7.06 5.19 -11.31
C ALA A 96 7.84 6.47 -10.95
N ILE A 97 8.94 6.35 -10.18
CA ILE A 97 9.82 7.48 -9.85
C ILE A 97 10.42 8.09 -11.11
N THR A 98 10.90 7.26 -12.03
CA THR A 98 11.52 7.71 -13.29
C THR A 98 10.54 8.51 -14.13
N VAL A 99 9.35 7.94 -14.41
CA VAL A 99 8.32 8.60 -15.21
C VAL A 99 7.83 9.87 -14.52
N TYR A 100 7.59 9.84 -13.21
CA TYR A 100 7.18 11.03 -12.46
C TYR A 100 8.23 12.15 -12.55
N THR A 101 9.51 11.82 -12.42
CA THR A 101 10.61 12.79 -12.55
C THR A 101 10.66 13.39 -13.96
N ILE A 102 10.57 12.56 -15.00
CA ILE A 102 10.53 13.00 -16.41
C ILE A 102 9.35 13.94 -16.63
N VAL A 103 8.18 13.60 -16.11
CA VAL A 103 6.96 14.41 -16.24
C VAL A 103 7.10 15.74 -15.50
N LEU A 104 7.64 15.76 -14.28
CA LEU A 104 7.91 17.00 -13.54
C LEU A 104 8.92 17.91 -14.26
N LEU A 105 9.96 17.33 -14.86
CA LEU A 105 10.93 18.05 -15.70
C LEU A 105 10.25 18.61 -16.96
N SER A 106 9.38 17.82 -17.59
CA SER A 106 8.64 18.19 -18.81
C SER A 106 7.67 19.35 -18.57
N PHE A 107 6.93 19.32 -17.46
CA PHE A 107 6.03 20.42 -17.05
C PHE A 107 6.78 21.69 -16.64
N GLY A 108 8.11 21.69 -16.66
CA GLY A 108 8.88 22.92 -16.52
C GLY A 108 8.78 23.53 -15.13
N VAL A 109 8.63 22.73 -14.06
CA VAL A 109 8.76 23.19 -12.67
C VAL A 109 10.06 24.01 -12.47
N PHE A 110 11.10 23.73 -13.26
CA PHE A 110 12.35 24.48 -13.28
C PHE A 110 12.47 25.54 -14.40
N LEU A 111 11.67 25.44 -15.47
CA LEU A 111 11.75 26.33 -16.65
C LEU A 111 10.79 27.52 -16.58
N THR A 112 9.68 27.40 -15.84
CA THR A 112 8.58 28.37 -15.79
C THR A 112 8.74 29.49 -14.74
N ASN A 113 9.91 29.62 -14.10
CA ASN A 113 10.20 30.71 -13.16
C ASN A 113 11.11 31.78 -13.80
N ARG A 114 10.73 32.31 -14.97
CA ARG A 114 11.36 33.49 -15.57
C ARG A 114 10.38 34.66 -15.58
N HIS A 115 10.27 35.33 -14.44
CA HIS A 115 9.76 36.70 -14.42
C HIS A 115 10.80 37.61 -15.09
N VAL A 116 10.70 37.75 -16.42
CA VAL A 116 11.29 38.87 -17.15
C VAL A 116 10.13 39.70 -17.64
N THR A 117 9.64 40.58 -16.78
CA THR A 117 8.97 41.80 -17.23
C THR A 117 10.08 42.76 -17.66
N PRO A 118 10.27 43.02 -18.97
CA PRO A 118 11.09 44.16 -19.36
C PRO A 118 10.38 45.41 -18.84
N HIS A 119 10.95 46.05 -17.82
CA HIS A 119 10.58 47.41 -17.45
C HIS A 119 10.93 48.31 -18.64
N VAL A 120 9.97 48.50 -19.55
CA VAL A 120 10.03 49.54 -20.56
C VAL A 120 10.03 50.87 -19.80
N ASN A 121 11.18 51.54 -19.81
CA ASN A 121 11.29 52.93 -19.40
C ASN A 121 10.50 53.76 -20.41
N VAL A 122 9.22 54.01 -20.13
CA VAL A 122 8.43 55.00 -20.85
C VAL A 122 8.93 56.36 -20.35
N PRO A 123 9.64 57.16 -21.15
CA PRO A 123 9.96 58.53 -20.74
C PRO A 123 8.64 59.24 -20.43
N SER A 124 8.53 59.77 -19.23
CA SER A 124 7.41 60.66 -18.88
C SER A 124 7.41 61.78 -19.92
N PRO A 125 6.27 62.12 -20.54
CA PRO A 125 6.20 63.32 -21.35
C PRO A 125 6.57 64.50 -20.45
N THR A 126 7.82 64.92 -20.56
CA THR A 126 8.31 66.14 -19.98
C THR A 126 7.41 67.23 -20.53
N ALA A 127 6.73 67.92 -19.63
CA ALA A 127 5.89 69.04 -19.95
C ALA A 127 6.58 69.93 -20.99
N SER A 128 5.99 70.01 -22.18
CA SER A 128 6.31 71.03 -23.18
C SER A 128 5.00 71.75 -23.50
N GLN A 129 4.82 72.85 -22.78
CA GLN A 129 4.23 74.14 -23.21
C GLN A 129 3.05 74.08 -24.18
#